data_AF-A0A978TFS8-F1
#
_entry.id   AF-A0A978TFS8-F1
#
_cell.length_a   1.000
_cell.length_b   1.000
_cell.length_c   1.000
_cell.angle_alpha   90.00
_cell.angle_beta   90.00
_cell.angle_gamma   90.00
#
_symmetry.space_group_name_H-M   'P 1'
#
loop_
_entity.id
_entity.type
_entity.pdbx_description
1 polymer ?
#
loop_
_entity_poly.entity_id
_entity_poly.type
_entity_poly.pdbx_seq_one_letter_code
_entity_poly.pdbx_strand_id
1 'polypeptide(L)'
;MVSQPLKAILPSTEELPCSDDTPVDNENQNTIPNWLLAVLEAIWGDRQDWFFGVDMAIYDREGQKRKTPTVVPDGFLSIGVQRHKREGKGRL
;
A
#
# COMPACT_ATOMS: atom_id res chain seq x y z
N MET A 1 -40.23 10.06 -32.39
CA MET A 1 -39.14 11.02 -32.10
C MET A 1 -37.91 10.20 -31.77
N VAL A 2 -36.90 10.23 -32.65
CA VAL A 2 -35.68 9.43 -32.49
C VAL A 2 -34.80 10.13 -31.46
N SER A 3 -34.49 9.45 -30.36
CA SER A 3 -33.52 9.93 -29.36
C SER A 3 -32.15 10.01 -30.02
N GLN A 4 -31.62 11.22 -30.21
CA GLN A 4 -30.25 11.41 -30.66
C GLN A 4 -29.31 10.93 -29.54
N PRO A 5 -28.26 10.14 -29.85
CA PRO A 5 -27.27 9.81 -28.85
C PRO A 5 -26.58 11.12 -28.45
N LEU A 6 -26.59 11.44 -27.15
CA LEU A 6 -25.73 12.47 -26.60
C LEU A 6 -24.30 12.12 -27.03
N LYS A 7 -23.77 12.86 -28.01
CA LYS A 7 -22.32 12.87 -28.25
C LYS A 7 -21.72 13.32 -26.94
N ALA A 8 -21.19 12.38 -26.16
CA ALA A 8 -20.37 12.71 -25.00
C ALA A 8 -19.19 13.52 -25.55
N ILE A 9 -19.24 14.84 -25.35
CA ILE A 9 -18.12 15.73 -25.66
C ILE A 9 -17.05 15.34 -24.67
N LEU A 10 -16.06 14.59 -25.13
CA LEU A 10 -14.88 14.30 -24.33
C LEU A 10 -14.13 15.63 -24.13
N PRO A 11 -13.65 15.91 -22.91
CA PRO A 11 -12.90 17.13 -22.64
C PRO A 11 -11.67 17.22 -23.54
N SER A 12 -11.40 18.43 -24.02
CA SER A 12 -10.16 18.75 -24.71
C SER A 12 -8.97 18.72 -23.73
N THR A 13 -7.73 18.61 -24.24
CA THR A 13 -6.52 18.58 -23.41
C THR A 13 -6.39 19.78 -22.47
N GLU A 14 -6.92 20.95 -22.86
CA GLU A 14 -6.93 22.18 -22.06
C GLU A 14 -7.98 22.16 -20.94
N GLU A 15 -9.02 21.33 -21.09
CA GLU A 15 -10.09 21.13 -20.10
C GLU A 15 -9.81 19.95 -19.16
N LEU A 16 -8.78 19.16 -19.45
CA LEU A 16 -8.30 18.16 -18.49
C LEU A 16 -7.69 18.90 -17.30
N PRO A 17 -7.97 18.45 -16.06
CA PRO A 17 -7.28 18.98 -14.89
C PRO A 17 -5.78 18.87 -15.14
N CYS A 18 -5.08 20.00 -15.11
CA CYS A 18 -3.63 19.99 -15.00
C CYS A 18 -3.29 19.19 -13.73
N SER A 19 -2.24 18.36 -13.82
CA SER A 19 -1.61 17.64 -12.70
C SER A 19 -1.86 18.36 -11.39
N ASP A 20 -2.38 17.65 -10.38
CA ASP A 20 -2.55 18.23 -9.05
C ASP A 20 -1.21 18.40 -8.31
N ASP A 21 -0.10 18.14 -9.01
CA ASP A 21 1.29 18.17 -8.55
C ASP A 21 1.52 17.37 -7.26
N THR A 22 0.57 16.50 -6.92
CA THR A 22 0.76 15.53 -5.86
C THR A 22 1.72 14.46 -6.40
N PRO A 23 2.77 14.11 -5.64
CA PRO A 23 3.64 13.00 -6.04
C PRO A 23 2.77 11.74 -6.13
N VAL A 24 2.51 11.32 -7.37
CA VAL A 24 1.85 10.04 -7.64
C VAL A 24 2.87 8.95 -7.37
N ASP A 25 2.39 7.81 -6.87
CA ASP A 25 3.22 6.63 -6.69
C ASP A 25 3.99 6.32 -7.97
N ASN A 26 5.32 6.30 -7.87
CA ASN A 26 6.17 5.90 -8.99
C ASN A 26 6.43 4.39 -8.96
N GLU A 27 6.87 3.83 -10.08
CA GLU A 27 7.13 2.39 -10.20
C GLU A 27 8.14 1.87 -9.15
N ASN A 28 9.06 2.72 -8.68
CA ASN A 28 10.06 2.33 -7.69
C ASN A 28 9.45 2.17 -6.29
N GLN A 29 8.40 2.93 -5.94
CA GLN A 29 7.68 2.76 -4.67
C GLN A 29 7.04 1.38 -4.55
N ASN A 30 6.68 0.75 -5.67
CA ASN A 30 6.23 -0.64 -5.70
C ASN A 30 7.40 -1.64 -5.82
N THR A 31 8.39 -1.33 -6.67
CA THR A 31 9.46 -2.27 -7.01
C THR A 31 10.40 -2.53 -5.82
N ILE A 32 10.80 -1.48 -5.11
CA ILE A 32 11.79 -1.57 -4.04
C ILE A 32 11.29 -2.44 -2.87
N PRO A 33 10.08 -2.22 -2.32
CA PRO A 33 9.57 -3.06 -1.22
C PRO A 33 9.38 -4.52 -1.62
N ASN A 34 8.92 -4.79 -2.85
CA ASN A 34 8.73 -6.17 -3.33
C ASN A 34 10.06 -6.91 -3.51
N TRP A 35 11.11 -6.25 -4.01
CA TRP A 35 12.44 -6.86 -4.09
C TRP A 35 13.03 -7.11 -2.71
N LEU A 36 12.84 -6.17 -1.78
CA LEU A 36 13.26 -6.38 -0.40
C LEU A 36 12.54 -7.59 0.21
N LEU A 37 11.23 -7.72 0.03
CA LEU A 37 10.47 -8.88 0.47
C LEU A 37 11.05 -10.19 -0.09
N ALA A 38 11.33 -10.25 -1.40
CA ALA A 38 11.92 -11.42 -2.03
C ALA A 38 13.31 -11.79 -1.45
N VAL A 39 14.15 -10.80 -1.18
CA VAL A 39 15.46 -11.02 -0.54
C VAL A 39 15.28 -11.53 0.89
N LEU A 40 14.37 -10.93 1.66
CA LEU A 40 14.07 -11.36 3.03
C LEU A 40 13.56 -12.81 3.05
N GLU A 41 12.64 -13.17 2.16
CA GLU A 41 12.17 -14.56 2.03
C GLU A 41 13.30 -15.53 1.69
N ALA A 42 14.24 -15.13 0.82
CA ALA A 42 15.38 -15.96 0.45
C ALA A 42 16.36 -16.19 1.61
N ILE A 43 16.70 -15.15 2.37
CA ILE A 43 17.69 -15.25 3.47
C ILE A 43 17.07 -15.76 4.78
N TRP A 44 15.75 -15.63 4.95
CA TRP A 44 15.01 -15.99 6.16
C TRP A 44 13.93 -17.05 5.92
N GLY A 45 14.14 -17.95 4.95
CA GLY A 45 13.16 -18.99 4.59
C GLY A 45 12.67 -19.83 5.77
N ASP A 46 13.56 -20.16 6.71
CA ASP A 46 13.21 -20.95 7.90
C ASP A 46 12.68 -20.11 9.07
N ARG A 47 12.80 -18.77 8.98
CA ARG A 47 12.41 -17.85 10.05
C ARG A 47 10.93 -17.51 9.95
N GLN A 48 10.20 -17.67 11.06
CA GLN A 48 8.74 -17.44 11.12
C GLN A 48 8.33 -16.30 12.07
N ASP A 49 9.28 -15.62 12.71
CA ASP A 49 9.05 -14.55 13.69
C ASP A 49 9.26 -13.14 13.08
N TRP A 50 8.78 -12.90 11.87
CA TRP A 50 8.89 -11.59 11.23
C TRP A 50 7.68 -11.26 10.36
N PHE A 51 7.50 -9.96 10.11
CA PHE A 51 6.45 -9.42 9.25
C PHE A 51 7.01 -8.23 8.47
N PHE A 52 6.81 -8.23 7.15
CA PHE A 52 7.11 -7.09 6.29
C PHE A 52 5.81 -6.56 5.71
N GLY A 53 5.49 -5.29 5.96
CA GLY A 53 4.30 -4.61 5.47
C GLY A 53 4.67 -3.52 4.47
N VAL A 54 3.83 -3.35 3.45
CA VAL A 54 3.94 -2.36 2.37
C VAL A 54 2.58 -1.67 2.25
N ASP A 55 2.55 -0.36 2.00
CA ASP A 55 1.31 0.43 1.92
C ASP A 55 0.39 0.30 3.14
N MET A 56 1.00 0.18 4.32
CA MET A 56 0.29 -0.08 5.57
C MET A 56 0.58 1.00 6.61
N ALA A 57 -0.51 1.56 7.16
CA ALA A 57 -0.44 2.51 8.25
C ALA A 57 -0.04 1.84 9.58
N ILE A 58 0.88 2.47 10.31
CA ILE A 58 1.34 2.02 11.63
C ILE A 58 0.70 2.88 12.72
N TYR A 59 -0.08 2.25 13.58
CA TYR A 59 -0.72 2.87 14.73
C TYR A 59 0.00 2.46 16.01
N ASP A 60 0.67 3.41 16.67
CA ASP A 60 1.20 3.20 18.01
C ASP A 60 0.24 3.75 19.07
N ARG A 61 0.13 3.06 20.21
CA ARG A 61 -0.82 3.40 21.28
C ARG A 61 -0.63 4.81 21.82
N GLU A 62 0.62 5.26 21.97
CA GLU A 62 0.90 6.56 22.55
C GLU A 62 0.65 7.69 21.54
N GLY A 63 0.93 7.47 20.26
CA GLY A 63 0.55 8.36 19.17
C GLY A 63 -0.97 8.52 19.06
N GLN A 64 -1.72 7.42 19.19
CA GLN A 64 -3.19 7.49 19.23
C GLN A 64 -3.69 8.30 20.44
N LYS A 65 -3.12 8.11 21.63
CA LYS A 65 -3.47 8.94 22.81
C LYS A 65 -3.16 10.43 22.60
N ARG A 66 -2.01 10.73 21.99
CA ARG A 66 -1.56 12.10 21.71
C ARG A 66 -2.20 12.70 20.45
N LYS A 67 -3.01 11.94 19.71
CA LYS A 67 -3.57 12.32 18.40
C LYS A 67 -2.50 12.77 17.40
N THR A 68 -1.33 12.13 17.42
CA THR A 68 -0.30 12.38 16.42
C THR A 68 -0.72 11.79 15.07
N PRO A 69 -0.28 12.36 13.94
CA PRO A 69 -0.50 11.77 12.62
C PRO A 69 -0.04 10.31 12.58
N THR A 70 -0.78 9.49 11.84
CA THR A 70 -0.42 8.09 11.64
C THR A 70 0.76 8.01 10.69
N VAL A 71 1.73 7.16 10.98
CA VAL A 71 2.89 6.95 10.10
C VAL A 71 2.48 5.98 9.00
N VAL A 72 2.66 6.39 7.75
CA VAL A 72 2.42 5.57 6.56
C VAL A 72 3.73 5.49 5.79
N PRO A 73 4.59 4.49 6.07
CA PRO A 73 5.83 4.30 5.34
C PRO A 73 5.59 3.53 4.03
N ASP A 74 6.49 3.68 3.05
CA ASP A 74 6.50 2.85 1.84
C ASP A 74 6.67 1.35 2.19
N GLY A 75 7.37 1.06 3.29
CA GLY A 75 7.42 -0.29 3.86
C GLY A 75 8.07 -0.34 5.25
N PHE A 76 7.76 -1.37 6.03
CA PHE A 76 8.35 -1.58 7.35
C PHE A 76 8.57 -3.06 7.66
N LEU A 77 9.63 -3.33 8.42
CA LEU A 77 9.97 -4.67 8.90
C LEU A 77 9.81 -4.75 10.42
N SER A 78 9.03 -5.73 10.87
CA SER A 78 8.88 -6.08 12.28
C SER A 78 9.46 -7.45 12.56
N ILE A 79 10.22 -7.56 13.66
CA ILE A 79 10.98 -8.76 14.05
C ILE A 79 10.49 -9.22 15.44
N GLY A 80 10.52 -10.53 15.70
CA GLY A 80 10.00 -11.13 16.92
C GLY A 80 8.48 -11.24 16.95
N VAL A 81 7.82 -11.03 15.81
CA VAL A 81 6.36 -11.14 15.69
C VAL A 81 6.01 -12.54 15.22
N GLN A 82 5.44 -13.36 16.10
CA GLN A 82 5.04 -14.73 15.75
C GLN A 82 3.84 -14.73 14.80
N ARG A 83 3.91 -15.56 13.75
CA ARG A 83 2.76 -15.82 12.87
C ARG A 83 1.71 -16.64 13.61
N HIS A 84 0.57 -16.02 13.91
CA HIS A 84 -0.60 -16.73 14.43
C HIS A 84 -1.38 -17.37 13.28
N LYS A 85 -1.18 -18.66 13.04
CA LYS A 85 -2.06 -19.45 12.17
C LYS A 85 -3.33 -19.76 12.95
N ARG A 86 -4.46 -19.20 12.54
CA ARG A 86 -5.77 -19.59 13.10
C ARG A 86 -6.10 -20.97 12.57
N GLU A 87 -6.08 -22.00 13.43
CA GLU A 87 -6.52 -23.34 13.03
C GLU A 87 -7.94 -23.27 12.45
N GLY A 88 -8.07 -23.66 11.18
CA GLY A 88 -9.35 -23.85 10.49
C GLY A 88 -10.02 -22.65 9.84
N LYS A 89 -9.51 -21.40 9.92
CA LYS A 89 -10.19 -20.22 9.30
C LYS A 89 -9.26 -19.12 8.76
N GLY A 90 -8.01 -19.42 8.43
CA GLY A 90 -7.14 -18.50 7.69
C GLY A 90 -7.15 -18.88 6.21
N ARG A 91 -7.64 -17.99 5.34
CA ARG A 91 -7.45 -18.14 3.89
C ARG A 91 -5.94 -18.09 3.60
N LEU A 92 -5.44 -19.13 2.95
CA LEU A 92 -4.42 -18.98 1.90
C LEU A 92 -5.19 -18.73 0.60
#